data_AF-A0A094BCJ5-F1
#
_entry.id   AF-A0A094BCJ5-F1
#
_cell.length_a   1.000
_cell.length_b   1.000
_cell.length_c   1.000
_cell.angle_alpha   90.00
_cell.angle_beta   90.00
_cell.angle_gamma   90.00
#
_symmetry.space_group_name_H-M   'P 1'
#
loop_
_entity.id
_entity.type
_entity.pdbx_description
1 polymer ?
#
loop_
_entity_poly.entity_id
_entity_poly.type
_entity_poly.pdbx_seq_one_letter_code
_entity_poly.pdbx_strand_id
1 'polypeptide(L)'
;MVTTTMTETVDTWWLAQRADDIAAALTRIRTSLTSSSHASITNVINEVLHSGSLLRDLSDLLRIYRNRVSLVREFLNILLPCFERTVEDIRYLLGEKGSLASVWGGMERAMEREGGGSLYTRFIMYNGYMVQLVRLLSRPSMYEPTVLKSLIERTLKLRAARGIEPPRILPHLPLSSQVRIMQTGQIHWAQQIFDRKHALTRMRHQAVSCCYAPSMLDAALEIPPGSTVLFKLYLPLSLPSPVPYLQQPKTNPPPPQEIRPKQTQRSNVPPPLHALLRASPLPLDRPRWIPRIRFEGPTRVTH
;
A
#
# COMPACT_ATOMS: atom_id res chain seq x y z
N MET A 1 15.82 -21.15 4.38
CA MET A 1 14.68 -20.26 4.76
C MET A 1 14.09 -19.46 3.59
N VAL A 2 14.52 -19.66 2.33
CA VAL A 2 14.05 -18.89 1.14
C VAL A 2 12.70 -19.38 0.59
N THR A 3 12.30 -20.62 0.89
CA THR A 3 11.13 -21.27 0.29
C THR A 3 9.80 -20.71 0.79
N THR A 4 9.69 -20.31 2.05
CA THR A 4 8.41 -19.91 2.66
C THR A 4 7.93 -18.54 2.17
N THR A 5 8.84 -17.56 1.99
CA THR A 5 8.47 -16.22 1.49
C THR A 5 7.91 -16.24 0.06
N MET A 6 8.31 -17.24 -0.73
CA MET A 6 7.78 -17.40 -2.09
C MET A 6 6.34 -17.90 -2.09
N THR A 7 5.93 -18.74 -1.13
CA THR A 7 4.55 -19.25 -1.09
C THR A 7 3.58 -18.12 -0.77
N GLU A 8 3.84 -17.31 0.27
CA GLU A 8 2.93 -16.21 0.63
C GLU A 8 2.78 -15.16 -0.48
N THR A 9 3.87 -14.87 -1.19
CA THR A 9 3.86 -13.95 -2.34
C THR A 9 3.01 -14.50 -3.49
N VAL A 10 3.15 -15.80 -3.78
CA VAL A 10 2.45 -16.47 -4.86
C VAL A 10 0.96 -16.63 -4.53
N ASP A 11 0.63 -17.01 -3.30
CA ASP A 11 -0.74 -17.21 -2.84
C ASP A 11 -1.54 -15.91 -2.88
N THR A 12 -0.95 -14.80 -2.41
CA THR A 12 -1.59 -13.48 -2.48
C THR A 12 -1.82 -13.03 -3.92
N TRP A 13 -0.87 -13.28 -4.82
CA TRP A 13 -1.02 -12.96 -6.24
C TRP A 13 -2.13 -13.76 -6.93
N TRP A 14 -2.18 -15.08 -6.70
CA TRP A 14 -3.23 -15.94 -7.27
C TRP A 14 -4.62 -15.58 -6.75
N LEU A 15 -4.74 -15.28 -5.45
CA LEU A 15 -6.01 -14.83 -4.89
C LEU A 15 -6.44 -13.47 -5.46
N ALA A 16 -5.49 -12.59 -5.79
CA ALA A 16 -5.81 -11.35 -6.49
C ALA A 16 -6.42 -11.60 -7.88
N GLN A 17 -5.81 -12.52 -8.64
CA GLN A 17 -6.33 -12.90 -9.96
C GLN A 17 -7.75 -13.50 -9.85
N ARG A 18 -7.97 -14.40 -8.89
CA ARG A 18 -9.30 -14.98 -8.65
C ARG A 18 -10.34 -13.93 -8.25
N ALA A 19 -9.94 -12.91 -7.48
CA ALA A 19 -10.82 -11.78 -7.14
C ALA A 19 -11.21 -10.98 -8.40
N ASP A 20 -10.26 -10.70 -9.30
CA ASP A 20 -10.51 -10.02 -10.56
C ASP A 20 -11.48 -10.83 -11.46
N ASP A 21 -11.31 -12.16 -11.53
CA ASP A 21 -12.20 -13.06 -12.27
C ASP A 21 -13.63 -13.05 -11.71
N ILE A 22 -13.79 -13.09 -10.39
CA ILE A 22 -15.09 -13.00 -9.72
C ILE A 22 -15.73 -11.64 -9.95
N ALA A 23 -14.98 -10.54 -9.85
CA ALA A 23 -15.51 -9.21 -10.12
C ALA A 23 -16.03 -9.09 -11.57
N ALA A 24 -15.32 -9.67 -12.53
CA ALA A 24 -15.77 -9.74 -13.91
C ALA A 24 -17.06 -10.55 -14.07
N ALA A 25 -17.17 -11.70 -13.39
CA ALA A 25 -18.39 -12.51 -13.41
C ALA A 25 -19.59 -11.79 -12.75
N LEU A 26 -19.38 -11.16 -11.59
CA LEU A 26 -20.40 -10.36 -10.91
C LEU A 26 -20.85 -9.17 -11.76
N THR A 27 -19.95 -8.56 -12.54
CA THR A 27 -20.29 -7.50 -13.48
C THR A 27 -21.27 -7.98 -14.56
N ARG A 28 -21.10 -9.22 -15.07
CA ARG A 28 -22.06 -9.84 -16.00
C ARG A 28 -23.40 -10.10 -15.32
N ILE A 29 -23.40 -10.61 -14.08
CA ILE A 29 -24.62 -10.77 -13.30
C ILE A 29 -25.34 -9.42 -13.18
N ARG A 30 -24.64 -8.35 -12.79
CA ARG A 30 -25.25 -7.01 -12.65
C ARG A 30 -26.00 -6.57 -13.89
N THR A 31 -25.44 -6.79 -15.09
CA THR A 31 -26.11 -6.40 -16.35
C THR A 31 -27.41 -7.16 -16.62
N SER A 32 -27.62 -8.29 -15.97
CA SER A 32 -28.85 -9.11 -16.08
C SER A 32 -29.87 -8.86 -14.94
N LEU A 33 -29.51 -8.09 -13.92
CA LEU A 33 -30.37 -7.81 -12.77
C LEU A 33 -31.25 -6.57 -13.00
N THR A 34 -32.35 -6.50 -12.23
CA THR A 34 -33.20 -5.31 -12.14
C THR A 34 -32.49 -4.17 -11.41
N SER A 35 -32.90 -2.92 -11.70
CA SER A 35 -32.31 -1.70 -11.13
C SER A 35 -32.24 -1.68 -9.60
N SER A 36 -33.18 -2.34 -8.91
CA SER A 36 -33.24 -2.45 -7.45
C SER A 36 -32.00 -3.13 -6.83
N SER A 37 -31.38 -4.09 -7.53
CA SER A 37 -30.21 -4.83 -7.03
C SER A 37 -28.88 -4.26 -7.52
N HIS A 38 -28.90 -3.25 -8.40
CA HIS A 38 -27.67 -2.70 -9.00
C HIS A 38 -26.76 -2.07 -7.95
N ALA A 39 -27.32 -1.42 -6.93
CA ALA A 39 -26.52 -0.81 -5.88
C ALA A 39 -25.79 -1.86 -5.03
N SER A 40 -26.48 -2.92 -4.59
CA SER A 40 -25.87 -3.95 -3.73
C SER A 40 -24.76 -4.71 -4.45
N ILE A 41 -25.00 -5.16 -5.68
CA ILE A 41 -23.98 -5.87 -6.46
C ILE A 41 -22.82 -4.96 -6.87
N THR A 42 -23.06 -3.69 -7.20
CA THR A 42 -21.98 -2.74 -7.52
C THR A 42 -21.06 -2.51 -6.33
N ASN A 43 -21.63 -2.40 -5.13
CA ASN A 43 -20.85 -2.26 -3.90
C ASN A 43 -19.97 -3.50 -3.66
N VAL A 44 -20.52 -4.71 -3.86
CA VAL A 44 -19.71 -5.93 -3.76
C VAL A 44 -18.61 -5.96 -4.82
N ILE A 45 -18.90 -5.64 -6.09
CA ILE A 45 -17.90 -5.60 -7.17
C ILE A 45 -16.76 -4.65 -6.79
N ASN A 46 -17.06 -3.45 -6.31
CA ASN A 46 -16.05 -2.46 -5.91
C ASN A 46 -15.15 -3.00 -4.80
N GLU A 47 -15.72 -3.63 -3.77
CA GLU A 47 -14.94 -4.18 -2.67
C GLU A 47 -14.10 -5.40 -3.10
N VAL A 48 -14.60 -6.25 -4.00
CA VAL A 48 -13.84 -7.38 -4.57
C VAL A 48 -12.65 -6.86 -5.40
N LEU A 49 -12.86 -5.86 -6.26
CA LEU A 49 -11.77 -5.22 -7.01
C LEU A 49 -10.74 -4.58 -6.08
N HIS A 50 -11.21 -3.95 -4.99
CA HIS A 50 -10.33 -3.40 -3.98
C HIS A 50 -9.50 -4.49 -3.28
N SER A 51 -10.11 -5.65 -2.98
CA SER A 51 -9.38 -6.82 -2.48
C SER A 51 -8.30 -7.27 -3.46
N GLY A 52 -8.60 -7.38 -4.75
CA GLY A 52 -7.63 -7.72 -5.79
C GLY A 52 -6.44 -6.76 -5.82
N SER A 53 -6.72 -5.45 -5.72
CA SER A 53 -5.66 -4.43 -5.63
C SER A 53 -4.78 -4.60 -4.39
N LEU A 54 -5.39 -4.77 -3.21
CA LEU A 54 -4.65 -4.91 -1.95
C LEU A 54 -3.82 -6.20 -1.90
N LEU A 55 -4.31 -7.29 -2.49
CA LEU A 55 -3.58 -8.55 -2.58
C LEU A 55 -2.35 -8.44 -3.52
N ARG A 56 -2.48 -7.71 -4.64
CA ARG A 56 -1.34 -7.37 -5.50
C ARG A 56 -0.33 -6.51 -4.76
N ASP A 57 -0.79 -5.46 -4.07
CA ASP A 57 0.08 -4.61 -3.25
C ASP A 57 0.81 -5.43 -2.19
N LEU A 58 0.12 -6.33 -1.48
CA LEU A 58 0.74 -7.22 -0.50
C LEU A 58 1.78 -8.13 -1.15
N SER A 59 1.48 -8.73 -2.30
CA SER A 59 2.44 -9.58 -3.04
C SER A 59 3.72 -8.80 -3.38
N ASP A 60 3.60 -7.58 -3.91
CA ASP A 60 4.76 -6.72 -4.17
C ASP A 60 5.52 -6.36 -2.88
N LEU A 61 4.80 -5.99 -1.83
CA LEU A 61 5.39 -5.57 -0.56
C LEU A 61 6.13 -6.71 0.14
N LEU A 62 5.63 -7.94 0.06
CA LEU A 62 6.31 -9.14 0.56
C LEU A 62 7.62 -9.39 -0.19
N ARG A 63 7.67 -9.09 -1.50
CA ARG A 63 8.89 -9.17 -2.33
C ARG A 63 9.88 -8.06 -2.01
N ILE A 64 9.40 -6.84 -1.76
CA ILE A 64 10.21 -5.65 -1.45
C ILE A 64 10.78 -5.76 -0.03
N TYR A 65 9.94 -6.09 0.94
CA TYR A 65 10.28 -6.18 2.36
C TYR A 65 10.42 -7.64 2.82
N ARG A 66 11.24 -8.45 2.13
CA ARG A 66 11.41 -9.90 2.41
C ARG A 66 11.73 -10.21 3.87
N ASN A 67 12.57 -9.37 4.47
CA ASN A 67 12.99 -9.40 5.86
C ASN A 67 11.88 -9.02 6.87
N ARG A 68 10.73 -8.51 6.40
CA ARG A 68 9.54 -8.19 7.21
C ARG A 68 8.40 -9.20 7.02
N VAL A 69 8.56 -10.22 6.16
CA VAL A 69 7.48 -11.20 5.86
C VAL A 69 7.02 -11.95 7.10
N SER A 70 7.95 -12.30 8.00
CA SER A 70 7.63 -12.97 9.27
C SER A 70 6.69 -12.14 10.17
N LEU A 71 6.68 -10.81 10.03
CA LEU A 71 5.77 -9.93 10.80
C LEU A 71 4.32 -10.09 10.38
N VAL A 72 4.05 -10.46 9.13
CA VAL A 72 2.69 -10.54 8.57
C VAL A 72 2.21 -11.96 8.34
N ARG A 73 3.11 -12.94 8.33
CA ARG A 73 2.79 -14.35 8.06
C ARG A 73 1.62 -14.88 8.88
N GLU A 74 1.69 -14.77 10.20
CA GLU A 74 0.63 -15.32 11.06
C GLU A 74 -0.71 -14.58 10.89
N PHE A 75 -0.67 -13.32 10.48
CA PHE A 75 -1.87 -12.58 10.13
C PHE A 75 -2.48 -13.06 8.79
N LEU A 76 -1.63 -13.34 7.79
CA LEU A 76 -2.05 -13.93 6.52
C LEU A 76 -2.63 -15.34 6.71
N ASN A 77 -2.06 -16.16 7.59
CA ASN A 77 -2.57 -17.49 7.94
C ASN A 77 -4.01 -17.47 8.49
N ILE A 78 -4.40 -16.36 9.14
CA ILE A 78 -5.76 -16.13 9.62
C ILE A 78 -6.67 -15.71 8.46
N LEU A 79 -6.23 -14.73 7.68
CA LEU A 79 -7.05 -14.06 6.67
C LEU A 79 -7.26 -14.91 5.41
N LEU A 80 -6.17 -15.42 4.80
CA LEU A 80 -6.21 -15.99 3.45
C LEU A 80 -7.15 -17.19 3.34
N PRO A 81 -7.21 -18.14 4.29
CA PRO A 81 -8.14 -19.26 4.17
C PRO A 81 -9.61 -18.83 4.21
N CYS A 82 -9.95 -17.78 4.97
CA CYS A 82 -11.31 -17.23 4.98
C CYS A 82 -11.63 -16.53 3.65
N PHE A 83 -10.69 -15.74 3.13
CA PHE A 83 -10.84 -15.05 1.85
C PHE A 83 -10.99 -16.06 0.70
N GLU A 84 -10.07 -17.02 0.60
CA GLU A 84 -10.08 -18.08 -0.41
C GLU A 84 -11.39 -18.87 -0.35
N ARG A 85 -11.85 -19.24 0.85
CA ARG A 85 -13.12 -19.95 0.98
C ARG A 85 -14.28 -19.11 0.47
N THR A 86 -14.30 -17.79 0.70
CA THR A 86 -15.35 -16.90 0.15
C THR A 86 -15.28 -16.84 -1.38
N VAL A 87 -14.08 -16.74 -1.94
CA VAL A 87 -13.86 -16.77 -3.40
C VAL A 87 -14.35 -18.10 -4.00
N GLU A 88 -14.01 -19.24 -3.41
CA GLU A 88 -14.47 -20.55 -3.89
C GLU A 88 -15.97 -20.76 -3.74
N ASP A 89 -16.58 -20.32 -2.64
CA ASP A 89 -18.04 -20.42 -2.47
C ASP A 89 -18.78 -19.57 -3.53
N ILE A 90 -18.29 -18.37 -3.86
CA ILE A 90 -18.83 -17.57 -4.98
C ILE A 90 -18.63 -18.30 -6.31
N ARG A 91 -17.43 -18.85 -6.55
CA ARG A 91 -17.11 -19.58 -7.78
C ARG A 91 -18.00 -20.81 -7.97
N TYR A 92 -18.26 -21.54 -6.89
CA TYR A 92 -19.18 -22.66 -6.88
C TYR A 92 -20.60 -22.23 -7.25
N LEU A 93 -21.12 -21.16 -6.61
CA LEU A 93 -22.45 -20.62 -6.90
C LEU A 93 -22.58 -20.07 -8.32
N LEU A 94 -21.51 -19.49 -8.88
CA LEU A 94 -21.45 -19.08 -10.28
C LEU A 94 -21.61 -20.25 -11.26
N GLY A 95 -21.27 -21.47 -10.84
CA GLY A 95 -21.41 -22.69 -11.63
C GLY A 95 -22.76 -23.40 -11.48
N GLU A 96 -23.63 -22.95 -10.55
CA GLU A 96 -24.95 -23.55 -10.36
C GLU A 96 -25.88 -23.27 -11.55
N LYS A 97 -26.76 -24.24 -11.84
CA LYS A 97 -27.77 -24.09 -12.89
C LYS A 97 -28.85 -23.13 -12.42
N GLY A 98 -29.12 -22.08 -13.20
CA GLY A 98 -30.20 -21.15 -12.91
C GLY A 98 -30.08 -19.84 -13.69
N SER A 99 -31.03 -18.93 -13.46
CA SER A 99 -30.89 -17.56 -13.95
C SER A 99 -29.83 -16.81 -13.13
N LEU A 100 -29.15 -15.84 -13.74
CA LEU A 100 -28.15 -15.00 -13.04
C LEU A 100 -28.74 -14.27 -11.83
N ALA A 101 -30.04 -13.91 -11.87
CA ALA A 101 -30.76 -13.36 -10.73
C ALA A 101 -30.94 -14.36 -9.59
N SER A 102 -31.24 -15.62 -9.91
CA SER A 102 -31.34 -16.70 -8.91
C SER A 102 -29.97 -16.99 -8.29
N VAL A 103 -28.90 -17.00 -9.10
CA VAL A 103 -27.52 -17.16 -8.65
C VAL A 103 -27.12 -16.03 -7.69
N TRP A 104 -27.38 -14.78 -8.04
CA TRP A 104 -27.12 -13.63 -7.16
C TRP A 104 -27.88 -13.73 -5.83
N GLY A 105 -29.19 -13.99 -5.89
CA GLY A 105 -29.99 -14.17 -4.66
C GLY A 105 -29.58 -15.42 -3.86
N GLY A 106 -29.00 -16.42 -4.51
CA GLY A 106 -28.36 -17.57 -3.86
C GLY A 106 -27.11 -17.16 -3.09
N MET A 107 -26.23 -16.36 -3.71
CA MET A 107 -25.03 -15.81 -3.06
C MET A 107 -25.35 -14.96 -1.84
N GLU A 108 -26.27 -14.00 -1.94
CA GLU A 108 -26.63 -13.14 -0.81
C GLU A 108 -27.15 -13.97 0.37
N ARG A 109 -28.08 -14.91 0.11
CA ARG A 109 -28.64 -15.79 1.16
C ARG A 109 -27.65 -16.80 1.73
N ALA A 110 -26.77 -17.37 0.92
CA ALA A 110 -25.76 -18.33 1.39
C ALA A 110 -24.81 -17.64 2.37
N MET A 111 -24.29 -16.46 1.98
CA MET A 111 -23.32 -15.72 2.77
C MET A 111 -23.92 -15.14 4.05
N GLU A 112 -25.19 -14.71 4.01
CA GLU A 112 -25.88 -14.22 5.20
C GLU A 112 -26.15 -15.33 6.22
N ARG A 113 -26.54 -16.53 5.77
CA ARG A 113 -26.81 -17.69 6.66
C ARG A 113 -25.57 -18.23 7.35
N GLU A 114 -24.41 -18.16 6.71
CA GLU A 114 -23.13 -18.60 7.29
C GLU A 114 -22.64 -17.70 8.45
N GLY A 115 -23.24 -16.52 8.65
CA GLY A 115 -22.82 -15.55 9.65
C GLY A 115 -21.65 -14.66 9.20
N GLY A 116 -21.24 -13.71 10.04
CA GLY A 116 -20.19 -12.72 9.69
C GLY A 116 -20.65 -11.58 8.77
N GLY A 117 -21.96 -11.44 8.56
CA GLY A 117 -22.58 -10.35 7.80
C GLY A 117 -22.74 -10.66 6.30
N SER A 118 -23.27 -9.67 5.58
CA SER A 118 -23.49 -9.77 4.14
C SER A 118 -22.18 -9.92 3.36
N LEU A 119 -22.26 -10.34 2.10
CA LEU A 119 -21.10 -10.47 1.23
C LEU A 119 -20.29 -9.17 1.15
N TYR A 120 -20.97 -8.03 1.08
CA TYR A 120 -20.36 -6.71 1.13
C TYR A 120 -19.59 -6.46 2.43
N THR A 121 -20.20 -6.74 3.59
CA THR A 121 -19.55 -6.57 4.89
C THR A 121 -18.32 -7.47 5.06
N ARG A 122 -18.36 -8.69 4.52
CA ARG A 122 -17.21 -9.61 4.52
C ARG A 122 -16.04 -9.03 3.73
N PHE A 123 -16.26 -8.53 2.52
CA PHE A 123 -15.17 -7.92 1.73
C PHE A 123 -14.64 -6.61 2.35
N ILE A 124 -15.49 -5.76 2.93
CA ILE A 124 -15.03 -4.61 3.73
C ILE A 124 -14.10 -5.06 4.86
N MET A 125 -14.47 -6.12 5.57
CA MET A 125 -13.66 -6.65 6.65
C MET A 125 -12.29 -7.14 6.14
N TYR A 126 -12.28 -7.92 5.05
CA TYR A 126 -11.04 -8.39 4.43
C TYR A 126 -10.17 -7.22 3.95
N ASN A 127 -10.75 -6.23 3.28
CA ASN A 127 -10.05 -5.05 2.81
C ASN A 127 -9.46 -4.24 3.96
N GLY A 128 -10.25 -3.98 5.01
CA GLY A 128 -9.76 -3.32 6.22
C GLY A 128 -8.60 -4.07 6.85
N TYR A 129 -8.64 -5.41 6.85
CA TYR A 129 -7.56 -6.26 7.35
C TYR A 129 -6.29 -6.08 6.50
N MET A 130 -6.40 -6.25 5.18
CA MET A 130 -5.27 -6.14 4.25
C MET A 130 -4.65 -4.75 4.27
N VAL A 131 -5.46 -3.68 4.38
CA VAL A 131 -4.95 -2.31 4.56
C VAL A 131 -4.05 -2.19 5.78
N GLN A 132 -4.40 -2.82 6.91
CA GLN A 132 -3.53 -2.82 8.09
C GLN A 132 -2.23 -3.59 7.84
N LEU A 133 -2.26 -4.69 7.08
CA LEU A 133 -1.04 -5.43 6.71
C LEU A 133 -0.14 -4.63 5.76
N VAL A 134 -0.72 -3.99 4.75
CA VAL A 134 -0.01 -3.07 3.84
C VAL A 134 0.68 -1.96 4.63
N ARG A 135 -0.03 -1.36 5.59
CA ARG A 135 0.52 -0.34 6.48
C ARG A 135 1.61 -0.90 7.39
N LEU A 136 1.42 -2.09 7.95
CA LEU A 136 2.41 -2.73 8.81
C LEU A 136 3.74 -2.99 8.07
N LEU A 137 3.68 -3.36 6.79
CA LEU A 137 4.87 -3.59 5.97
C LEU A 137 5.53 -2.29 5.50
N SER A 138 4.75 -1.35 4.96
CA SER A 138 5.26 -0.20 4.21
C SER A 138 5.32 1.10 5.00
N ARG A 139 4.40 1.31 5.95
CA ARG A 139 4.21 2.57 6.70
C ARG A 139 3.74 2.29 8.13
N PRO A 140 4.59 1.71 8.99
CA PRO A 140 4.19 1.27 10.33
C PRO A 140 3.60 2.38 11.20
N SER A 141 3.89 3.66 10.88
CA SER A 141 3.32 4.80 11.57
C SER A 141 1.84 5.09 11.29
N MET A 142 1.26 4.50 10.24
CA MET A 142 -0.17 4.60 9.90
C MET A 142 -0.96 3.32 10.27
N TYR A 143 -0.26 2.31 10.76
CA TYR A 143 -0.84 1.06 11.24
C TYR A 143 -1.48 1.28 12.61
N GLU A 144 -2.72 0.80 12.76
CA GLU A 144 -3.54 0.97 13.95
C GLU A 144 -3.78 -0.41 14.60
N PRO A 145 -3.08 -0.75 15.70
CA PRO A 145 -3.15 -2.08 16.32
C PRO A 145 -4.54 -2.48 16.81
N THR A 146 -5.31 -1.51 17.31
CA THR A 146 -6.68 -1.73 17.82
C THR A 146 -7.63 -2.12 16.69
N VAL A 147 -7.50 -1.48 15.53
CA VAL A 147 -8.27 -1.79 14.33
C VAL A 147 -7.95 -3.20 13.85
N LEU A 148 -6.65 -3.54 13.71
CA LEU A 148 -6.25 -4.89 13.29
C LEU A 148 -6.71 -5.96 14.29
N LYS A 149 -6.61 -5.71 15.59
CA LYS A 149 -7.13 -6.62 16.63
C LYS A 149 -8.62 -6.92 16.42
N SER A 150 -9.44 -5.89 16.24
CA SER A 150 -10.89 -6.06 16.02
C SER A 150 -11.21 -6.85 14.73
N LEU A 151 -10.37 -6.70 13.70
CA LEU A 151 -10.52 -7.41 12.43
C LEU A 151 -10.09 -8.87 12.56
N ILE A 152 -9.04 -9.16 13.32
CA ILE A 152 -8.62 -10.52 13.67
C ILE A 152 -9.75 -11.24 14.40
N GLU A 153 -10.30 -10.64 15.45
CA GLU A 153 -11.37 -11.26 16.24
C GLU A 153 -12.60 -11.58 15.38
N ARG A 154 -13.01 -10.64 14.51
CA ARG A 154 -14.11 -10.89 13.57
C ARG A 154 -13.80 -11.98 12.55
N THR A 155 -12.57 -11.99 12.01
CA THR A 155 -12.14 -12.99 11.03
C THR A 155 -12.05 -14.38 11.66
N LEU A 156 -11.57 -14.50 12.91
CA LEU A 156 -11.53 -15.76 13.65
C LEU A 156 -12.93 -16.28 13.97
N LYS A 157 -13.88 -15.41 14.32
CA LYS A 157 -15.29 -15.80 14.50
C LYS A 157 -15.89 -16.35 13.20
N LEU A 158 -15.65 -15.67 12.07
CA LEU A 158 -16.09 -16.16 10.76
C LEU A 158 -15.41 -17.48 10.40
N ARG A 159 -14.12 -17.62 10.69
CA ARG A 159 -13.34 -18.84 10.46
C ARG A 159 -13.96 -20.04 11.18
N ALA A 160 -14.27 -19.86 12.47
CA ALA A 160 -14.92 -20.88 13.29
C ALA A 160 -16.31 -21.23 12.76
N ALA A 161 -17.13 -20.25 12.37
CA ALA A 161 -18.45 -20.47 11.80
C ALA A 161 -18.41 -21.29 10.49
N ARG A 162 -17.31 -21.20 9.74
CA ARG A 162 -17.10 -21.93 8.48
C ARG A 162 -16.36 -23.25 8.64
N GLY A 163 -16.09 -23.67 9.87
CA GLY A 163 -15.39 -24.93 10.15
C GLY A 163 -13.94 -24.97 9.62
N ILE A 164 -13.33 -23.81 9.38
CA ILE A 164 -11.94 -23.73 8.92
C ILE A 164 -11.03 -23.92 10.14
N GLU A 165 -10.05 -24.83 10.06
CA GLU A 165 -9.12 -25.17 11.16
C GLU A 165 -8.52 -23.91 11.80
N PRO A 166 -8.51 -23.75 13.13
CA PRO A 166 -7.93 -22.57 13.78
C PRO A 166 -6.44 -22.42 13.45
N PRO A 167 -5.89 -21.19 13.42
CA PRO A 167 -4.47 -20.99 13.25
C PRO A 167 -3.70 -21.65 14.41
N ARG A 168 -2.58 -22.32 14.11
CA ARG A 168 -1.74 -22.95 15.14
C ARG A 168 -1.07 -21.94 16.07
N ILE A 169 -0.79 -20.75 15.55
CA ILE A 169 -0.13 -19.66 16.27
C ILE A 169 -0.97 -18.40 16.06
N LEU A 170 -1.30 -17.71 17.15
CA LEU A 170 -1.92 -16.40 17.08
C LEU A 170 -0.83 -15.32 17.00
N PRO A 171 -0.93 -14.35 16.08
CA PRO A 171 0.05 -13.29 15.97
C PRO A 171 0.04 -12.39 17.20
N HIS A 172 1.22 -12.06 17.70
CA HIS A 172 1.37 -10.93 18.61
C HIS A 172 1.21 -9.63 17.82
N LEU A 173 0.30 -8.75 18.26
CA LEU A 173 0.11 -7.43 17.67
C LEU A 173 1.36 -6.58 17.94
N PRO A 174 2.18 -6.27 16.92
CA PRO A 174 3.37 -5.46 17.16
C PRO A 174 2.93 -4.03 17.43
N LEU A 175 3.58 -3.34 18.37
CA LEU A 175 3.42 -1.89 18.50
C LEU A 175 4.13 -1.20 17.32
N SER A 176 3.59 -0.09 16.83
CA SER A 176 4.20 0.68 15.73
C SER A 176 5.63 1.17 16.05
N SER A 177 6.00 1.26 17.33
CA SER A 177 7.37 1.50 17.79
C SER A 177 8.27 0.26 17.63
N GLN A 178 7.76 -0.93 17.95
CA GLN A 178 8.50 -2.19 17.87
C GLN A 178 8.84 -2.58 16.43
N VAL A 179 7.92 -2.36 15.48
CA VAL A 179 8.16 -2.63 14.05
C VAL A 179 9.36 -1.83 13.51
N ARG A 180 9.60 -0.63 14.05
CA ARG A 180 10.75 0.20 13.69
C ARG A 180 12.05 -0.29 14.35
N ILE A 181 11.96 -0.84 15.56
CA ILE A 181 13.12 -1.34 16.32
C ILE A 181 13.60 -2.70 15.77
N MET A 182 12.69 -3.55 15.27
CA MET A 182 13.02 -4.85 14.66
C MET A 182 13.80 -4.72 13.33
N GLN A 183 14.01 -3.50 12.84
CA GLN A 183 14.91 -3.21 11.73
C GLN A 183 16.36 -3.14 12.24
N THR A 184 16.87 -4.23 12.82
CA THR A 184 18.25 -4.32 13.28
C THR A 184 19.20 -4.45 12.08
N GLY A 185 19.61 -3.31 11.57
CA GLY A 185 20.61 -3.14 10.51
C GLY A 185 20.87 -1.66 10.23
N GLN A 186 21.95 -1.33 9.51
CA GLN A 186 22.16 0.02 8.96
C GLN A 186 21.07 0.29 7.91
N ILE A 187 19.89 0.73 8.36
CA ILE A 187 18.81 1.19 7.49
C ILE A 187 19.33 2.42 6.75
N HIS A 188 19.37 2.35 5.43
CA HIS A 188 19.81 3.46 4.60
C HIS A 188 18.98 4.72 4.94
N TRP A 189 19.63 5.88 5.05
CA TRP A 189 18.99 7.13 5.48
C TRP A 189 17.74 7.46 4.65
N ALA A 190 17.72 7.14 3.34
CA ALA A 190 16.56 7.36 2.48
C ALA A 190 15.35 6.50 2.90
N GLN A 191 15.57 5.25 3.32
CA GLN A 191 14.49 4.39 3.84
C GLN A 191 13.93 4.95 5.16
N GLN A 192 14.77 5.53 6.01
CA GLN A 192 14.33 6.18 7.25
C GLN A 192 13.41 7.38 7.00
N ILE A 193 13.60 8.13 5.90
CA ILE A 193 12.74 9.26 5.54
C ILE A 193 11.33 8.76 5.20
N PHE A 194 11.22 7.66 4.45
CA PHE A 194 9.93 7.08 4.07
C PHE A 194 9.21 6.37 5.23
N ASP A 195 9.96 5.80 6.18
CA ASP A 195 9.41 5.14 7.38
C ASP A 195 8.99 6.14 8.49
N ARG A 196 9.40 7.42 8.41
CA ARG A 196 8.97 8.48 9.34
C ARG A 196 7.56 8.97 8.99
N LYS A 197 6.77 9.36 10.02
CA LYS A 197 5.53 10.13 9.79
C LYS A 197 5.91 11.35 8.95
N HIS A 198 5.14 11.59 7.88
CA HIS A 198 5.34 12.58 6.83
C HIS A 198 6.26 13.74 7.18
N ALA A 199 7.13 14.11 6.23
CA ALA A 199 7.72 15.45 6.24
C ALA A 199 6.59 16.46 6.51
N LEU A 200 6.69 17.18 7.63
CA LEU A 200 5.74 18.22 8.04
C LEU A 200 5.73 19.40 7.04
N THR A 201 6.66 19.39 6.09
CA THR A 201 6.76 20.36 5.01
C THR A 201 5.70 20.08 3.96
N ARG A 202 4.62 20.87 4.01
CA ARG A 202 3.57 20.89 3.00
C ARG A 202 4.20 21.23 1.63
N MET A 203 4.33 20.24 0.74
CA MET A 203 4.80 20.49 -0.62
C MET A 203 3.81 21.43 -1.32
N ARG A 204 4.28 22.62 -1.73
CA ARG A 204 3.52 23.49 -2.62
C ARG A 204 3.62 22.93 -4.04
N HIS A 205 2.55 23.04 -4.82
CA HIS A 205 2.44 22.50 -6.19
C HIS A 205 2.49 20.95 -6.24
N GLN A 206 1.47 20.30 -5.68
CA GLN A 206 1.28 18.85 -5.84
C GLN A 206 0.92 18.54 -7.30
N ALA A 207 1.94 18.40 -8.15
CA ALA A 207 1.78 17.74 -9.43
C ALA A 207 1.85 16.23 -9.21
N VAL A 208 0.90 15.48 -9.78
CA VAL A 208 0.98 14.03 -9.81
C VAL A 208 2.20 13.67 -10.67
N SER A 209 3.13 12.88 -10.13
CA SER A 209 4.25 12.36 -10.93
C SER A 209 3.67 11.41 -11.98
N CYS A 210 3.82 11.72 -13.27
CA CYS A 210 3.47 10.82 -14.36
C CYS A 210 4.73 10.08 -14.82
N CYS A 211 4.63 8.77 -15.05
CA CYS A 211 5.67 7.99 -15.69
C CYS A 211 5.22 7.56 -17.08
N TYR A 212 6.07 7.84 -18.08
CA TYR A 212 5.79 7.63 -19.49
C TYR A 212 6.51 6.40 -20.07
N ALA A 213 6.91 5.45 -19.22
CA ALA A 213 7.62 4.25 -19.66
C ALA A 213 6.69 3.03 -19.69
N PRO A 214 6.83 2.14 -20.69
CA PRO A 214 6.08 0.88 -20.75
C PRO A 214 6.45 -0.06 -19.59
N SER A 215 5.49 -0.88 -19.17
CA SER A 215 5.66 -1.87 -18.10
C SER A 215 6.82 -2.83 -18.41
N MET A 216 7.82 -2.89 -17.54
CA MET A 216 8.94 -3.82 -17.62
C MET A 216 8.89 -4.82 -16.47
N LEU A 217 9.08 -6.11 -16.77
CA LEU A 217 9.31 -7.14 -15.76
C LEU A 217 10.54 -6.79 -14.92
N ASP A 218 10.56 -7.17 -13.63
CA ASP A 218 11.72 -6.97 -12.74
C ASP A 218 13.04 -7.45 -13.38
N ALA A 219 12.98 -8.52 -14.17
CA ALA A 219 14.11 -9.08 -14.90
C ALA A 219 14.66 -8.15 -16.00
N ALA A 220 13.81 -7.31 -16.59
CA ALA A 220 14.19 -6.33 -17.61
C ALA A 220 14.70 -5.01 -17.01
N LEU A 221 14.58 -4.81 -15.69
CA LEU A 221 15.08 -3.61 -15.00
C LEU A 221 16.58 -3.67 -14.69
N GLU A 222 17.29 -4.73 -15.11
CA GLU A 222 18.74 -4.96 -14.90
C GLU A 222 19.22 -4.58 -13.50
N ILE A 223 18.41 -4.91 -12.49
CA ILE A 223 18.65 -4.50 -11.10
C ILE A 223 19.94 -5.15 -10.62
N PRO A 224 20.97 -4.37 -10.22
CA PRO A 224 22.20 -4.95 -9.75
C PRO A 224 21.94 -5.88 -8.55
N PRO A 225 22.54 -7.08 -8.52
CA PRO A 225 22.42 -7.97 -7.37
C PRO A 225 22.94 -7.25 -6.11
N GLY A 226 22.13 -7.28 -5.04
CA GLY A 226 22.40 -6.52 -3.80
C GLY A 226 21.68 -5.17 -3.72
N SER A 227 20.99 -4.74 -4.77
CA SER A 227 20.13 -3.56 -4.71
C SER A 227 18.83 -3.82 -3.94
N THR A 228 18.42 -2.85 -3.13
CA THR A 228 17.16 -2.88 -2.37
C THR A 228 16.17 -1.88 -2.95
N VAL A 229 14.97 -2.35 -3.29
CA VAL A 229 13.85 -1.50 -3.71
C VAL A 229 13.25 -0.84 -2.47
N LEU A 230 13.08 0.49 -2.47
CA LEU A 230 12.53 1.20 -1.32
C LEU A 230 11.01 1.41 -1.38
N PHE A 231 10.47 1.65 -2.58
CA PHE A 231 9.04 1.78 -2.82
C PHE A 231 8.73 1.56 -4.31
N LYS A 232 7.47 1.22 -4.59
CA LYS A 232 6.89 1.14 -5.94
C LYS A 232 5.69 2.08 -5.96
N LEU A 233 5.62 2.99 -6.94
CA LEU A 233 4.48 3.90 -7.09
C LEU A 233 3.49 3.31 -8.09
N TYR A 234 2.23 3.19 -7.67
CA TYR A 234 1.10 2.86 -8.54
C TYR A 234 0.42 4.16 -8.99
N LEU A 235 0.46 4.43 -10.31
CA LEU A 235 -0.15 5.62 -10.91
C LEU A 235 -1.50 5.27 -11.55
N PRO A 236 -2.51 6.16 -11.45
CA PRO A 236 -3.86 5.90 -11.90
C PRO A 236 -3.98 6.07 -13.43
N LEU A 237 -3.36 5.16 -14.18
CA LEU A 237 -3.53 4.90 -15.62
C LEU A 237 -2.41 3.92 -15.97
N SER A 238 -2.63 2.62 -15.72
CA SER A 238 -1.91 1.46 -16.28
C SER A 238 -0.51 1.69 -16.91
N LEU A 239 0.40 2.40 -16.25
CA LEU A 239 1.76 2.70 -16.68
C LEU A 239 2.64 2.87 -15.42
N PRO A 240 3.49 1.88 -15.09
CA PRO A 240 4.32 1.89 -13.90
C PRO A 240 5.60 2.75 -14.03
N SER A 241 6.13 3.15 -12.87
CA SER A 241 7.22 4.12 -12.66
C SER A 241 8.58 3.45 -12.39
N PRO A 242 9.73 4.09 -12.71
CA PRO A 242 11.06 3.53 -12.46
C PRO A 242 11.34 3.37 -10.97
N VAL A 243 12.04 2.29 -10.66
CA VAL A 243 12.43 1.91 -9.31
C VAL A 243 13.81 2.50 -9.00
N PRO A 244 13.97 3.37 -7.97
CA PRO A 244 15.29 3.80 -7.55
C PRO A 244 16.00 2.65 -6.81
N TYR A 245 17.19 2.29 -7.28
CA TYR A 245 18.06 1.27 -6.68
C TYR A 245 19.18 1.92 -5.90
N LEU A 246 19.49 1.36 -4.73
CA LEU A 246 20.70 1.69 -3.98
C LEU A 246 21.61 0.47 -3.98
N GLN A 247 22.87 0.66 -4.37
CA GLN A 247 23.92 -0.34 -4.17
C GLN A 247 24.32 -0.32 -2.70
N GLN A 248 24.40 -1.50 -2.06
CA GLN A 248 25.01 -1.59 -0.74
C GLN A 248 26.52 -1.29 -0.87
N PRO A 249 27.11 -0.47 0.02
CA PRO A 249 28.54 -0.27 0.03
C PRO A 249 29.24 -1.60 0.29
N LYS A 250 30.19 -1.97 -0.58
CA LYS A 250 31.07 -3.12 -0.38
C LYS A 250 31.71 -3.00 1.01
N THR A 251 31.60 -4.06 1.81
CA THR A 251 32.29 -4.18 3.09
C THR A 251 33.80 -4.14 2.87
N ASN A 252 34.37 -2.94 3.00
CA ASN A 252 35.71 -2.63 3.52
C ASN A 252 35.93 -1.10 3.41
N PRO A 253 35.69 -0.32 4.48
CA PRO A 253 36.16 1.06 4.50
C PRO A 253 37.71 1.07 4.67
N PRO A 254 38.46 1.91 3.93
CA PRO A 254 39.83 2.20 4.30
C PRO A 254 39.87 2.90 5.67
N PRO A 255 40.95 2.74 6.46
CA PRO A 255 41.02 3.34 7.78
C PRO A 255 40.93 4.88 7.70
N PRO A 256 40.31 5.54 8.69
CA PRO A 256 40.09 6.98 8.66
C PRO A 256 41.42 7.73 8.67
N GLN A 257 41.65 8.55 7.65
CA GLN A 257 42.73 9.54 7.68
C GLN A 257 42.32 10.69 8.61
N GLU A 258 43.15 10.88 9.63
CA GLU A 258 43.04 11.91 10.66
C GLU A 258 43.24 13.30 10.03
N ILE A 259 42.15 14.03 9.78
CA ILE A 259 42.22 15.44 9.37
C ILE A 259 42.49 16.28 10.62
N ARG A 260 43.77 16.64 10.83
CA ARG A 260 44.16 17.62 11.86
C ARG A 260 43.58 19.01 11.53
N PRO A 261 42.86 19.67 12.44
CA PRO A 261 42.49 21.07 12.26
C PRO A 261 43.74 21.96 12.43
N LYS A 262 43.98 22.85 11.46
CA LYS A 262 44.97 23.92 11.58
C LYS A 262 44.53 24.90 12.69
N GLN A 263 45.34 25.02 13.73
CA GLN A 263 45.27 26.09 14.72
C GLN A 263 45.54 27.45 14.08
N THR A 264 44.68 28.42 14.33
CA THR A 264 45.01 29.85 14.23
C THR A 264 44.80 30.48 15.62
N GLN A 265 45.87 31.08 16.16
CA GLN A 265 45.91 31.69 17.49
C GLN A 265 45.16 33.05 17.55
N ARG A 266 44.45 33.26 18.69
CA ARG A 266 44.31 34.46 19.59
C ARG A 266 44.46 35.88 18.98
N SER A 267 43.77 36.94 19.40
CA SER A 267 42.86 37.26 20.53
C SER A 267 42.23 38.65 20.30
N ASN A 268 41.07 38.94 20.92
CA ASN A 268 40.84 40.06 21.85
C ASN A 268 39.34 40.22 22.17
N VAL A 269 39.05 40.55 23.43
CA VAL A 269 37.79 40.51 24.22
C VAL A 269 37.82 41.79 25.09
N PRO A 270 36.75 42.40 25.67
CA PRO A 270 35.31 42.67 25.33
C PRO A 270 34.92 44.13 25.80
N PRO A 271 33.77 44.50 26.48
CA PRO A 271 32.32 44.11 26.52
C PRO A 271 31.37 45.38 26.46
N PRO A 272 30.14 45.42 27.07
CA PRO A 272 28.86 44.76 26.75
C PRO A 272 27.70 45.78 26.53
N LEU A 273 26.46 45.32 26.25
CA LEU A 273 25.20 45.71 26.93
C LEU A 273 23.94 45.44 26.07
N HIS A 274 23.00 44.74 26.70
CA HIS A 274 21.54 44.91 26.67
C HIS A 274 20.90 45.68 25.49
N ALA A 275 19.97 45.00 24.79
CA ALA A 275 18.63 45.48 24.40
C ALA A 275 18.21 44.97 23.00
N LEU A 276 17.76 43.71 22.91
CA LEU A 276 16.85 43.31 21.84
C LEU A 276 15.41 43.45 22.35
N LEU A 277 14.92 44.69 22.39
CA LEU A 277 13.50 45.00 22.47
C LEU A 277 13.18 46.13 21.48
N ARG A 278 12.26 45.81 20.56
CA ARG A 278 11.44 46.70 19.73
C ARG A 278 12.12 47.40 18.55
N ALA A 279 11.76 46.96 17.34
CA ALA A 279 11.25 47.87 16.31
C ALA A 279 10.37 47.09 15.30
N SER A 280 9.27 47.73 14.94
CA SER A 280 8.11 47.27 14.19
C SER A 280 8.33 47.23 12.65
N PRO A 281 7.38 46.68 11.86
CA PRO A 281 7.57 46.33 10.46
C PRO A 281 7.13 47.45 9.50
N LEU A 282 7.73 47.52 8.30
CA LEU A 282 7.31 48.37 7.18
C LEU A 282 7.67 47.67 5.83
N PRO A 283 7.06 48.02 4.69
CA PRO A 283 5.67 47.70 4.31
C PRO A 283 5.58 47.07 2.89
N LEU A 284 4.39 46.57 2.55
CA LEU A 284 4.01 46.07 1.22
C LEU A 284 3.43 47.18 0.33
N ASP A 285 3.98 47.35 -0.87
CA ASP A 285 3.36 47.88 -2.12
C ASP A 285 4.53 47.96 -3.16
N ARG A 286 4.50 47.61 -4.46
CA ARG A 286 3.52 47.17 -5.46
C ARG A 286 4.29 46.61 -6.71
N PRO A 287 3.64 46.15 -7.81
CA PRO A 287 4.11 45.08 -8.69
C PRO A 287 4.70 45.52 -10.05
N ARG A 288 5.36 44.59 -10.75
CA ARG A 288 5.60 44.45 -12.23
C ARG A 288 6.57 43.26 -12.37
N TRP A 289 6.36 42.20 -13.14
CA TRP A 289 6.14 42.10 -14.60
C TRP A 289 5.55 40.72 -14.94
N ILE A 290 4.61 40.68 -15.89
CA ILE A 290 4.14 39.48 -16.59
C ILE A 290 4.64 39.57 -18.04
N PRO A 291 5.32 38.54 -18.60
CA PRO A 291 5.41 38.40 -20.04
C PRO A 291 4.19 37.62 -20.57
N ARG A 292 3.42 38.27 -21.42
CA ARG A 292 2.39 37.67 -22.29
C ARG A 292 3.04 36.67 -23.24
N ILE A 293 2.56 35.43 -23.27
CA ILE A 293 2.77 34.50 -24.38
C ILE A 293 1.52 34.57 -25.28
N ARG A 294 1.76 34.93 -26.54
CA ARG A 294 0.76 35.05 -27.62
C ARG A 294 0.55 33.67 -28.22
N PHE A 295 -0.68 33.18 -28.28
CA PHE A 295 -1.05 32.00 -29.07
C PHE A 295 -1.56 32.48 -30.43
N GLU A 296 -0.87 32.11 -31.51
CA GLU A 296 -1.44 32.13 -32.86
C GLU A 296 -2.16 30.80 -33.07
N GLY A 297 -3.48 30.88 -33.34
CA GLY A 297 -4.32 29.72 -33.66
C GLY A 297 -4.35 29.45 -35.17
N PRO A 298 -4.70 28.23 -35.59
CA PRO A 298 -4.77 27.88 -37.00
C PRO A 298 -6.05 28.41 -37.65
N THR A 299 -5.89 29.04 -38.81
CA THR A 299 -6.91 29.48 -39.75
C THR A 299 -7.71 28.30 -40.30
N ARG A 300 -9.03 28.37 -40.19
CA ARG A 300 -9.96 27.57 -40.99
C ARG A 300 -9.87 28.01 -42.45
N VAL A 301 -9.70 27.06 -43.36
CA VAL A 301 -10.03 27.25 -44.78
C VAL A 301 -11.28 26.43 -45.06
N THR A 302 -12.37 27.12 -45.35
CA THR A 302 -13.54 26.61 -46.05
C THR A 302 -13.38 26.90 -47.53
N HIS A 303 -13.50 25.87 -48.36
CA HIS A 303 -14.21 25.90 -49.64
C HIS A 303 -14.64 24.47 -49.97
#